data_AF-A0AAU2ZAW4-F1
#
_entry.id   AF-A0AAU2ZAW4-F1
#
_cell.length_a   1.000
_cell.length_b   1.000
_cell.length_c   1.000
_cell.angle_alpha   90.00
_cell.angle_beta   90.00
_cell.angle_gamma   90.00
#
_symmetry.space_group_name_H-M   'P 1'
#
loop_
_entity.id
_entity.type
_entity.pdbx_description
1 polymer ?
#
loop_
_entity_poly.entity_id
_entity_poly.type
_entity_poly.pdbx_seq_one_letter_code
_entity_poly.pdbx_strand_id
1 'polypeptide(L)'
;MGIQERRSNFHAFAEEPATLYVAENVTLRALKIGVTSTASRSNRIHTNERHGWRTAVCLPFTDGHGALQAERALLEFVRSCGATQLVNKAEMPQGGYTETLAFADVAGIDVDQLADLARIAFNMVAATNKLPYALKQREREIKAIVQEFLDVGQKQKAREFLEEISRLLERAMAAL
;
A
#
# COMPACT_ATOMS: atom_id res chain seq x y z
N MET A 1 -31.00 -6.87 -8.81
CA MET A 1 -31.04 -6.56 -7.36
C MET A 1 -29.60 -6.62 -6.87
N GLY A 2 -29.02 -5.46 -6.53
CA GLY A 2 -27.58 -5.23 -6.49
C GLY A 2 -26.84 -5.96 -5.37
N ILE A 3 -25.75 -6.65 -5.73
CA ILE A 3 -24.75 -7.12 -4.78
C ILE A 3 -23.58 -6.15 -4.88
N GLN A 4 -23.69 -5.05 -4.14
CA GLN A 4 -22.54 -4.24 -3.80
C GLN A 4 -21.73 -5.08 -2.80
N GLU A 5 -20.80 -5.88 -3.32
CA GLU A 5 -19.83 -6.58 -2.48
C GLU A 5 -19.12 -5.52 -1.64
N ARG A 6 -19.46 -5.51 -0.35
CA ARG A 6 -18.76 -4.73 0.65
C ARG A 6 -17.29 -5.15 0.58
N ARG A 7 -16.48 -4.37 -0.13
CA ARG A 7 -15.04 -4.19 0.15
C ARG A 7 -14.95 -4.03 1.66
N SER A 8 -14.62 -5.10 2.37
CA SER A 8 -14.56 -5.11 3.82
C SER A 8 -13.43 -4.20 4.27
N ASN A 9 -13.81 -2.94 4.50
CA ASN A 9 -13.36 -1.99 5.52
C ASN A 9 -11.87 -1.78 5.78
N PHE A 10 -10.94 -2.10 4.87
CA PHE A 10 -9.55 -1.68 5.07
C PHE A 10 -9.35 -0.16 4.88
N HIS A 11 -10.15 0.48 4.03
CA HIS A 11 -10.15 1.94 3.88
C HIS A 11 -10.53 2.69 5.16
N ALA A 12 -11.22 2.04 6.11
CA ALA A 12 -11.57 2.64 7.40
C ALA A 12 -10.39 2.68 8.39
N PHE A 13 -9.26 2.04 8.06
CA PHE A 13 -8.06 1.95 8.91
C PHE A 13 -6.80 2.38 8.15
N ALA A 14 -6.94 3.23 7.14
CA ALA A 14 -5.81 3.62 6.29
C ALA A 14 -4.75 4.44 7.05
N GLU A 15 -5.12 5.05 8.17
CA GLU A 15 -4.20 5.77 9.07
C GLU A 15 -3.60 4.89 10.19
N GLU A 16 -4.07 3.64 10.34
CA GLU A 16 -3.59 2.72 11.38
C GLU A 16 -2.39 1.90 10.88
N PRO A 17 -1.48 1.46 11.77
CA PRO A 17 -0.38 0.59 11.37
C PRO A 17 -0.86 -0.67 10.64
N ALA A 18 -0.11 -1.04 9.61
CA ALA A 18 -0.48 -2.11 8.70
C ALA A 18 0.71 -3.00 8.37
N THR A 19 0.43 -4.16 7.81
CA THR A 19 1.43 -5.14 7.39
C THR A 19 1.07 -5.62 5.99
N LEU A 20 1.99 -5.43 5.05
CA LEU A 20 1.99 -6.10 3.77
C LEU A 20 2.59 -7.50 3.96
N TYR A 21 1.98 -8.53 3.41
CA TYR A 21 2.50 -9.88 3.46
C TYR A 21 2.40 -10.58 2.12
N VAL A 22 3.31 -11.53 1.90
CA VAL A 22 3.26 -12.51 0.81
C VAL A 22 3.13 -13.90 1.42
N ALA A 23 2.22 -14.70 0.87
CA ALA A 23 2.00 -16.07 1.29
C ALA A 23 1.80 -16.99 0.09
N GLU A 24 2.02 -18.28 0.27
CA GLU A 24 1.80 -19.30 -0.74
C GLU A 24 0.84 -20.38 -0.24
N ASN A 25 0.18 -21.05 -1.17
CA ASN A 25 -0.59 -22.25 -0.91
C ASN A 25 -0.24 -23.29 -1.97
N VAL A 26 0.48 -24.34 -1.57
CA VAL A 26 0.97 -25.39 -2.48
C VAL A 26 -0.19 -26.19 -3.07
N THR A 27 -1.23 -26.48 -2.29
CA THR A 27 -2.41 -27.24 -2.74
C THR A 27 -3.19 -26.48 -3.80
N LEU A 28 -3.37 -25.17 -3.63
CA LEU A 28 -4.02 -24.29 -4.60
C LEU A 28 -3.07 -23.83 -5.72
N ARG A 29 -1.77 -24.16 -5.63
CA ARG A 29 -0.72 -23.72 -6.55
C ARG A 29 -0.75 -22.19 -6.74
N ALA A 30 -0.91 -21.49 -5.63
CA ALA A 30 -1.26 -20.07 -5.63
C ALA A 30 -0.34 -19.23 -4.74
N LEU A 31 -0.14 -17.99 -5.14
CA LEU A 31 0.55 -16.96 -4.37
C LEU A 31 -0.41 -15.84 -4.01
N LYS A 32 -0.29 -15.32 -2.80
CA LYS A 32 -1.13 -14.25 -2.28
C LYS A 32 -0.29 -13.06 -1.88
N ILE A 33 -0.74 -11.90 -2.33
CA ILE A 33 -0.36 -10.60 -1.80
C ILE A 33 -1.51 -10.13 -0.91
N GLY A 34 -1.19 -9.56 0.25
CA GLY A 34 -2.25 -9.03 1.10
C GLY A 34 -1.78 -7.98 2.08
N VAL A 35 -2.72 -7.14 2.50
CA VAL A 35 -2.55 -6.20 3.61
C VAL A 35 -3.48 -6.56 4.78
N THR A 36 -2.96 -6.41 6.00
CA THR A 36 -3.72 -6.49 7.25
C THR A 36 -3.35 -5.33 8.17
N SER A 37 -4.26 -4.91 9.04
CA SER A 37 -4.02 -3.81 10.00
C SER A 37 -3.86 -4.41 11.38
N THR A 38 -3.02 -3.80 12.19
CA THR A 38 -2.85 -4.19 13.59
C THR A 38 -4.15 -3.98 14.38
N ALA A 39 -4.98 -3.03 13.97
CA ALA A 39 -6.31 -2.75 14.52
C ALA A 39 -7.39 -3.76 14.10
N SER A 40 -7.13 -4.64 13.13
CA SER A 40 -8.13 -5.62 12.69
C SER A 40 -8.36 -6.68 13.77
N ARG A 41 -9.63 -6.85 14.19
CA ARG A 41 -10.05 -7.89 15.15
C ARG A 41 -9.75 -9.32 14.67
N SER A 42 -9.55 -9.53 13.37
CA SER A 42 -9.16 -10.82 12.80
C SER A 42 -7.70 -10.78 12.38
N ASN A 43 -6.87 -11.64 12.97
CA ASN A 43 -5.53 -11.88 12.45
C ASN A 43 -5.65 -12.65 11.12
N ARG A 44 -5.80 -11.90 10.00
CA ARG A 44 -6.03 -12.45 8.66
C ARG A 44 -4.90 -13.40 8.23
N ILE A 45 -3.67 -13.14 8.67
CA ILE A 45 -2.53 -14.01 8.43
C ILE A 45 -2.79 -15.36 9.09
N HIS A 46 -3.14 -15.35 10.38
CA HIS A 46 -3.46 -16.58 11.10
C HIS A 46 -4.69 -17.32 10.53
N THR A 47 -5.71 -16.59 10.06
CA THR A 47 -6.84 -17.20 9.36
C THR A 47 -6.37 -17.91 8.09
N ASN A 48 -5.54 -17.27 7.27
CA ASN A 48 -4.98 -17.89 6.07
C ASN A 48 -4.12 -19.12 6.42
N GLU A 49 -3.29 -19.05 7.45
CA GLU A 49 -2.45 -20.18 7.89
C GLU A 49 -3.29 -21.43 8.20
N ARG A 50 -4.43 -21.26 8.87
CA ARG A 50 -5.39 -22.36 9.13
C ARG A 50 -5.98 -22.97 7.86
N HIS A 51 -5.94 -22.25 6.74
CA HIS A 51 -6.39 -22.70 5.42
C HIS A 51 -5.22 -23.13 4.52
N GLY A 52 -4.08 -23.51 5.10
CA GLY A 52 -2.95 -24.09 4.38
C GLY A 52 -2.06 -23.08 3.68
N TRP A 53 -2.18 -21.79 4.01
CA TRP A 53 -1.26 -20.77 3.53
C TRP A 53 0.00 -20.74 4.39
N ARG A 54 1.16 -20.56 3.74
CA ARG A 54 2.43 -20.31 4.41
C ARG A 54 2.90 -18.89 4.09
N THR A 55 3.09 -18.08 5.13
CA THR A 55 3.58 -16.71 4.99
C THR A 55 5.09 -16.71 4.76
N ALA A 56 5.55 -16.10 3.67
CA ALA A 56 6.97 -15.99 3.34
C ALA A 56 7.59 -14.69 3.86
N VAL A 57 6.84 -13.58 3.83
CA VAL A 57 7.31 -12.30 4.36
C VAL A 57 6.15 -11.47 4.94
N CYS A 58 6.46 -10.71 5.99
CA CYS A 58 5.63 -9.68 6.58
C CYS A 58 6.45 -8.37 6.65
N LEU A 59 5.91 -7.28 6.14
CA LEU A 59 6.57 -5.99 6.01
C LEU A 59 5.71 -4.92 6.71
N PRO A 60 6.14 -4.43 7.89
CA PRO A 60 5.35 -3.52 8.70
C PRO A 60 5.42 -2.08 8.17
N PHE A 61 4.28 -1.44 8.02
CA PHE A 61 4.12 -0.02 7.73
C PHE A 61 3.57 0.72 8.96
N THR A 62 3.96 1.98 9.10
CA THR A 62 3.44 2.91 10.12
C THR A 62 1.97 3.23 9.91
N ASP A 63 1.49 3.13 8.67
CA ASP A 63 0.13 3.45 8.25
C ASP A 63 -0.36 2.49 7.15
N GLY A 64 -1.67 2.37 7.02
CA GLY A 64 -2.34 1.54 6.02
C GLY A 64 -2.23 2.10 4.60
N HIS A 65 -2.04 3.42 4.44
CA HIS A 65 -1.86 4.05 3.14
C HIS A 65 -0.62 3.53 2.43
N GLY A 66 0.53 3.49 3.11
CA GLY A 66 1.77 2.95 2.57
C GLY A 66 1.66 1.46 2.23
N ALA A 67 1.03 0.67 3.11
CA ALA A 67 0.84 -0.75 2.85
C ALA A 67 -0.03 -1.01 1.61
N LEU A 68 -1.15 -0.30 1.47
CA LEU A 68 -2.02 -0.39 0.30
C LEU A 68 -1.35 0.11 -0.98
N GLN A 69 -0.54 1.16 -0.89
CA GLN A 69 0.22 1.66 -2.04
C GLN A 69 1.20 0.60 -2.55
N ALA A 70 1.93 -0.05 -1.64
CA ALA A 70 2.85 -1.13 -1.99
C ALA A 70 2.12 -2.36 -2.55
N GLU A 71 1.00 -2.77 -1.94
CA GLU A 71 0.15 -3.87 -2.44
C GLU A 71 -0.33 -3.61 -3.87
N ARG A 72 -0.85 -2.41 -4.14
CA ARG A 72 -1.32 -2.02 -5.48
C ARG A 72 -0.19 -2.03 -6.49
N ALA A 73 0.94 -1.41 -6.16
CA ALA A 73 2.10 -1.37 -7.06
C ALA A 73 2.60 -2.77 -7.40
N LEU A 74 2.65 -3.67 -6.41
CA LEU A 74 3.06 -5.06 -6.61
C LEU A 74 2.05 -5.81 -7.51
N LEU A 75 0.75 -5.69 -7.23
CA LEU A 75 -0.31 -6.32 -8.02
C LEU A 75 -0.33 -5.81 -9.47
N GLU A 76 -0.16 -4.50 -9.66
CA GLU A 76 -0.09 -3.89 -10.99
C GLU A 76 1.14 -4.38 -11.75
N PHE A 77 2.30 -4.46 -11.10
CA PHE A 77 3.52 -4.97 -11.70
C PHE A 77 3.36 -6.42 -12.18
N VAL A 78 2.96 -7.35 -11.30
CA VAL A 78 2.84 -8.77 -11.68
C VAL A 78 1.79 -8.98 -12.77
N ARG A 79 0.68 -8.22 -12.73
CA ARG A 79 -0.33 -8.26 -13.79
C ARG A 79 0.18 -7.70 -15.11
N SER A 80 1.01 -6.65 -15.09
CA SER A 80 1.63 -6.10 -16.29
C SER A 80 2.60 -7.10 -16.95
N CYS A 81 3.16 -8.03 -16.17
CA CYS A 81 3.96 -9.16 -16.66
C CYS A 81 3.12 -10.34 -17.18
N GLY A 82 1.79 -10.26 -17.11
CA GLY A 82 0.87 -11.29 -17.60
C GLY A 82 0.28 -12.22 -16.53
N ALA A 83 0.68 -12.10 -15.26
CA ALA A 83 0.15 -12.90 -14.15
C ALA A 83 -1.26 -12.41 -13.75
N THR A 84 -2.25 -12.76 -14.58
CA THR A 84 -3.63 -12.28 -14.48
C THR A 84 -4.63 -13.36 -14.06
N GLN A 85 -4.21 -14.63 -14.00
CA GLN A 85 -5.03 -15.73 -13.52
C GLN A 85 -5.22 -15.63 -12.00
N LEU A 86 -6.47 -15.70 -11.56
CA LEU A 86 -6.85 -15.57 -10.16
C LEU A 86 -7.44 -16.89 -9.64
N VAL A 87 -7.26 -17.14 -8.35
CA VAL A 87 -7.91 -18.28 -7.67
C VAL A 87 -9.44 -18.08 -7.69
N ASN A 88 -10.21 -19.16 -7.81
CA ASN A 88 -11.66 -19.06 -7.80
C ASN A 88 -12.12 -18.56 -6.42
N LYS A 89 -13.09 -17.65 -6.40
CA LYS A 89 -13.70 -17.17 -5.15
C LYS A 89 -14.20 -18.31 -4.25
N ALA A 90 -14.68 -19.41 -4.81
CA ALA A 90 -15.11 -20.59 -4.05
C ALA A 90 -13.96 -21.29 -3.30
N GLU A 91 -12.73 -21.17 -3.80
CA GLU A 91 -11.51 -21.74 -3.18
C GLU A 91 -10.93 -20.82 -2.11
N MET A 92 -11.42 -19.58 -2.01
CA MET A 92 -11.00 -18.54 -1.06
C MET A 92 -12.20 -18.06 -0.22
N PRO A 93 -12.80 -18.91 0.63
CA PRO A 93 -13.98 -18.56 1.43
C PRO A 93 -13.72 -17.40 2.41
N GLN A 94 -12.47 -17.20 2.82
CA GLN A 94 -12.02 -16.09 3.65
C GLN A 94 -11.83 -14.76 2.89
N GLY A 95 -12.00 -14.77 1.56
CA GLY A 95 -11.90 -13.61 0.69
C GLY A 95 -10.48 -13.29 0.22
N GLY A 96 -10.35 -12.26 -0.63
CA GLY A 96 -9.07 -11.80 -1.18
C GLY A 96 -8.58 -12.58 -2.41
N TYR A 97 -9.52 -13.12 -3.19
CA TYR A 97 -9.24 -13.86 -4.44
C TYR A 97 -8.64 -12.96 -5.53
N THR A 98 -8.97 -11.66 -5.54
CA THR A 98 -8.45 -10.67 -6.50
C THR A 98 -6.96 -10.37 -6.32
N GLU A 99 -6.42 -10.57 -5.12
CA GLU A 99 -4.99 -10.40 -4.82
C GLU A 99 -4.22 -11.73 -4.81
N THR A 100 -4.84 -12.80 -5.32
CA THR A 100 -4.28 -14.15 -5.27
C THR A 100 -4.04 -14.68 -6.68
N LEU A 101 -2.77 -14.83 -7.04
CA LEU A 101 -2.29 -15.37 -8.32
C LEU A 101 -2.47 -16.89 -8.32
N ALA A 102 -3.24 -17.41 -9.28
CA ALA A 102 -3.36 -18.85 -9.51
C ALA A 102 -2.27 -19.36 -10.46
N PHE A 103 -1.97 -20.65 -10.37
CA PHE A 103 -1.00 -21.35 -11.24
C PHE A 103 0.39 -20.70 -11.25
N ALA A 104 0.83 -20.17 -10.10
CA ALA A 104 2.09 -19.44 -10.01
C ALA A 104 3.29 -20.32 -10.41
N ASP A 105 3.24 -21.60 -10.04
CA ASP A 105 4.24 -22.59 -10.40
C ASP A 105 4.30 -22.88 -11.91
N VAL A 106 3.15 -22.89 -12.61
CA VAL A 106 3.09 -23.00 -14.08
C VAL A 106 3.71 -21.77 -14.74
N ALA A 107 3.48 -20.59 -14.16
CA ALA A 107 4.08 -19.35 -14.62
C ALA A 107 5.57 -19.22 -14.28
N GLY A 108 6.14 -20.17 -13.52
CA GLY A 108 7.51 -20.12 -13.03
C GLY A 108 7.76 -18.99 -12.02
N ILE A 109 6.69 -18.53 -11.35
CA ILE A 109 6.75 -17.51 -10.31
C ILE A 109 6.76 -18.22 -8.96
N ASP A 110 7.87 -18.11 -8.23
CA ASP A 110 7.97 -18.64 -6.88
C ASP A 110 7.67 -17.58 -5.81
N VAL A 111 7.48 -18.04 -4.58
CA VAL A 111 7.13 -17.17 -3.44
C VAL A 111 8.27 -16.24 -3.05
N ASP A 112 9.53 -16.63 -3.27
CA ASP A 112 10.71 -15.86 -2.89
C ASP A 112 10.89 -14.67 -3.83
N GLN A 113 10.72 -14.88 -5.15
CA GLN A 113 10.67 -13.81 -6.15
C GLN A 113 9.60 -12.77 -5.80
N LEU A 114 8.41 -13.23 -5.40
CA LEU A 114 7.32 -12.32 -5.02
C LEU A 114 7.61 -11.61 -3.70
N ALA A 115 8.25 -12.28 -2.74
CA ALA A 115 8.69 -11.68 -1.49
C ALA A 115 9.77 -10.60 -1.71
N ASP A 116 10.71 -10.82 -2.63
CA ASP A 116 11.73 -9.84 -3.01
C ASP A 116 11.11 -8.61 -3.66
N LEU A 117 10.16 -8.79 -4.57
CA LEU A 117 9.39 -7.67 -5.15
C LEU A 117 8.61 -6.91 -4.07
N ALA A 118 8.02 -7.60 -3.09
CA ALA A 118 7.34 -6.97 -1.96
C ALA A 118 8.30 -6.13 -1.11
N ARG A 119 9.53 -6.61 -0.85
CA ARG A 119 10.58 -5.84 -0.14
C ARG A 119 10.99 -4.60 -0.92
N ILE A 120 11.12 -4.70 -2.25
CA ILE A 120 11.42 -3.55 -3.11
C ILE A 120 10.29 -2.52 -3.01
N ALA A 121 9.04 -2.94 -3.18
CA ALA A 121 7.87 -2.05 -3.08
C ALA A 121 7.78 -1.38 -1.70
N PHE A 122 8.00 -2.14 -0.62
CA PHE A 122 8.07 -1.63 0.74
C PHE A 122 9.13 -0.53 0.88
N ASN A 123 10.36 -0.80 0.47
CA ASN A 123 11.46 0.16 0.57
C ASN A 123 11.21 1.42 -0.26
N MET A 124 10.64 1.28 -1.46
CA MET A 124 10.30 2.41 -2.32
C MET A 124 9.24 3.31 -1.67
N VAL A 125 8.14 2.72 -1.21
CA VAL A 125 7.08 3.50 -0.53
C VAL A 125 7.60 4.16 0.75
N ALA A 126 8.36 3.43 1.56
CA ALA A 126 8.97 3.97 2.77
C ALA A 126 9.94 5.12 2.46
N ALA A 127 10.68 5.05 1.36
CA ALA A 127 11.58 6.13 0.92
C ALA A 127 10.82 7.34 0.39
N THR A 128 9.74 7.14 -0.38
CA THR A 128 8.95 8.23 -0.97
C THR A 128 8.04 8.93 0.03
N ASN A 129 7.64 8.24 1.10
CA ASN A 129 6.85 8.83 2.19
C ASN A 129 7.69 9.68 3.14
N LYS A 130 9.03 9.71 2.99
CA LYS A 130 9.87 10.61 3.78
C LYS A 130 9.55 12.06 3.42
N LEU A 131 9.32 12.88 4.45
CA LEU A 131 8.98 14.30 4.35
C LEU A 131 9.83 15.08 3.31
N PRO A 132 11.17 14.91 3.22
CA PRO A 132 11.97 15.61 2.22
C PRO A 132 11.61 15.26 0.77
N TYR A 133 11.26 14.01 0.48
CA TYR A 133 10.89 13.58 -0.87
C TYR A 133 9.51 14.13 -1.25
N ALA A 134 8.53 13.99 -0.36
CA ALA A 134 7.18 14.51 -0.56
C ALA A 134 7.17 16.04 -0.77
N LEU A 135 7.98 16.77 -0.02
CA LEU A 135 8.12 18.22 -0.18
C LEU A 135 8.74 18.61 -1.52
N LYS A 136 9.80 17.90 -1.93
CA LYS A 136 10.44 18.15 -3.21
C LYS A 136 9.49 17.92 -4.38
N GLN A 137 8.57 16.96 -4.26
CA GLN A 137 7.54 16.72 -5.27
C GLN A 137 6.53 17.88 -5.37
N ARG A 138 6.16 18.49 -4.23
CA ARG A 138 5.20 19.61 -4.16
C ARG A 138 5.82 21.00 -4.27
N GLU A 139 7.14 21.10 -4.39
CA GLU A 139 7.87 22.37 -4.51
C GLU A 139 7.31 23.24 -5.64
N ARG A 140 6.95 22.63 -6.78
CA ARG A 140 6.37 23.35 -7.93
C ARG A 140 5.01 23.97 -7.62
N GLU A 141 4.14 23.23 -6.92
CA GLU A 141 2.81 23.71 -6.53
C GLU A 141 2.91 24.84 -5.50
N ILE A 142 3.78 24.66 -4.49
CA ILE A 142 4.06 25.69 -3.49
C ILE A 142 4.57 26.97 -4.17
N LYS A 143 5.52 26.85 -5.10
CA LYS A 143 6.03 27.98 -5.89
C LYS A 143 4.94 28.64 -6.73
N ALA A 144 4.07 27.85 -7.37
CA ALA A 144 2.97 28.38 -8.18
C ALA A 144 1.98 29.20 -7.34
N ILE A 145 1.58 28.70 -6.17
CA ILE A 145 0.69 29.41 -5.23
C ILE A 145 1.34 30.71 -4.74
N VAL A 146 2.62 30.65 -4.35
CA VAL A 146 3.35 31.85 -3.93
C VAL A 146 3.44 32.87 -5.06
N GLN A 147 3.73 32.43 -6.28
CA GLN A 147 3.80 33.31 -7.44
C GLN A 147 2.44 33.96 -7.74
N GLU A 148 1.34 33.21 -7.64
CA GLU A 148 -0.01 33.76 -7.82
C GLU A 148 -0.30 34.90 -6.84
N PHE A 149 0.05 34.74 -5.55
CA PHE A 149 -0.08 35.82 -4.57
C PHE A 149 0.78 37.04 -4.90
N LEU A 150 2.00 36.82 -5.40
CA LEU A 150 2.90 37.91 -5.78
C LEU A 150 2.38 38.67 -7.01
N ASP A 151 1.85 37.96 -8.00
CA ASP A 151 1.32 38.52 -9.25
C ASP A 151 0.13 39.45 -9.00
N VAL A 152 -0.73 39.12 -8.02
CA VAL A 152 -1.86 39.98 -7.60
C VAL A 152 -1.48 40.99 -6.50
N GLY A 153 -0.18 41.16 -6.21
CA GLY A 153 0.33 42.12 -5.23
C GLY A 153 0.07 41.77 -3.76
N GLN A 154 -0.41 40.56 -3.46
CA GLN A 154 -0.76 40.09 -2.11
C GLN A 154 0.47 39.52 -1.35
N LYS A 155 1.53 40.32 -1.22
CA LYS A 155 2.79 39.90 -0.56
C LYS A 155 2.60 39.38 0.88
N GLN A 156 1.66 39.96 1.61
CA GLN A 156 1.35 39.54 2.99
C GLN A 156 0.79 38.11 3.03
N LYS A 157 -0.11 37.75 2.10
CA LYS A 157 -0.65 36.39 2.02
C LYS A 157 0.40 35.37 1.58
N ALA A 158 1.28 35.75 0.65
CA ALA A 158 2.42 34.90 0.25
C ALA A 158 3.30 34.56 1.46
N ARG A 159 3.57 35.55 2.32
CA ARG A 159 4.34 35.37 3.55
C ARG A 159 3.61 34.48 4.55
N GLU A 160 2.33 34.74 4.82
CA GLU A 160 1.51 33.95 5.74
C GLU A 160 1.45 32.48 5.31
N PHE A 161 1.28 32.22 4.01
CA PHE A 161 1.29 30.87 3.45
C PHE A 161 2.62 30.14 3.66
N LEU A 162 3.75 30.81 3.40
CA LEU A 162 5.08 30.23 3.64
C LEU A 162 5.35 29.97 5.12
N GLU A 163 4.91 30.88 6.01
CA GLU A 163 5.02 30.71 7.47
C GLU A 163 4.14 29.56 7.99
N GLU A 164 2.98 29.33 7.37
CA GLU A 164 2.13 28.17 7.65
C GLU A 164 2.80 26.87 7.21
N ILE A 165 3.35 26.81 5.99
CA ILE A 165 4.11 25.64 5.52
C ILE A 165 5.28 25.37 6.47
N SER A 166 6.09 26.38 6.82
CA SER A 166 7.22 26.21 7.74
C SER A 166 6.79 25.60 9.08
N ARG A 167 5.70 26.11 9.67
CA ARG A 167 5.17 25.57 10.94
C ARG A 167 4.68 24.13 10.81
N LEU A 168 4.03 23.77 9.70
CA LEU A 168 3.61 22.39 9.45
C LEU A 168 4.83 21.46 9.33
N LEU A 169 5.91 21.92 8.68
CA LEU A 169 7.14 21.15 8.55
C LEU A 169 7.85 20.96 9.87
N GLU A 170 7.97 21.99 10.69
CA GLU A 170 8.53 21.90 12.03
C GLU A 170 7.77 20.89 12.89
N ARG A 171 6.44 20.90 12.84
CA ARG A 171 5.59 19.93 13.55
C ARG A 171 5.78 18.50 13.03
N ALA A 172 5.83 18.32 11.70
CA ALA A 172 6.02 17.02 11.10
C ALA A 172 7.40 16.43 11.42
N MET A 173 8.45 17.26 11.45
CA MET A 173 9.79 16.82 11.83
C MET A 173 9.90 16.49 13.32
N ALA A 174 9.18 17.20 14.19
CA ALA A 174 9.17 16.92 15.63
C ALA A 174 8.40 15.64 16.01
N ALA A 175 7.60 15.09 15.09
CA ALA A 175 6.83 13.86 15.29
C ALA A 175 7.53 12.60 14.73
N LEU A 176 8.70 12.77 14.11
CA LEU A 176 9.58 11.70 13.62
C LEU A 176 10.62 11.32 14.68
#